data_AF-A0A7Y7YD56-F1
#
_entry.id   AF-A0A7Y7YD56-F1
#
_cell.length_a   1.000
_cell.length_b   1.000
_cell.length_c   1.000
_cell.angle_alpha   90.00
_cell.angle_beta   90.00
_cell.angle_gamma   90.00
#
_symmetry.space_group_name_H-M   'P 1'
#
loop_
_entity.id
_entity.type
_entity.pdbx_description
1 polymer ?
#
loop_
_entity_poly.entity_id
_entity_poly.type
_entity_poly.pdbx_seq_one_letter_code
_entity_poly.pdbx_strand_id
1 'polypeptide(L)'
;MSNFIFAIDSNTRRSLVKEIVGDVVTPPPNSAAVNVWSYRGKEEAWGHASLTLSDGTYISWWPQGMGRESIPFVSQVYSAPAIVPRSFNDDVRGEGVVPDVFVYIPATHLNEANIKSWWDGFSANPDSRWQTLQQNCSTTVKDALVAGGAWDILGGRAFDNWGDIFVWSPNDIERFATAIRDKIA
;
A
#
# COMPACT_ATOMS: atom_id res chain seq x y z
N MET A 1 21.35 -13.94 -34.98
CA MET A 1 21.11 -13.61 -33.55
C MET A 1 19.60 -13.52 -33.38
N SER A 2 18.98 -14.54 -32.78
CA SER A 2 17.53 -14.66 -32.66
C SER A 2 17.11 -14.25 -31.25
N ASN A 3 16.33 -13.18 -31.13
CA ASN A 3 15.72 -12.77 -29.87
C ASN A 3 14.55 -13.70 -29.55
N PHE A 4 14.72 -14.56 -28.55
CA PHE A 4 13.61 -15.31 -27.95
C PHE A 4 12.94 -14.42 -26.89
N ILE A 5 11.78 -13.86 -27.23
CA ILE A 5 10.84 -13.34 -26.24
C ILE A 5 9.97 -14.53 -25.81
N PHE A 6 10.18 -15.04 -24.59
CA PHE A 6 9.29 -16.04 -24.00
C PHE A 6 7.98 -15.37 -23.60
N ALA A 7 6.91 -15.64 -24.35
CA ALA A 7 5.55 -15.37 -23.90
C ALA A 7 5.17 -16.42 -22.84
N ILE A 8 5.16 -16.02 -21.58
CA ILE A 8 4.74 -16.87 -20.47
C ILE A 8 3.21 -16.93 -20.47
N ASP A 9 2.64 -18.12 -20.62
CA ASP A 9 1.19 -18.34 -20.65
C ASP A 9 0.53 -18.02 -19.28
N SER A 10 -0.75 -17.67 -19.34
CA SER A 10 -1.61 -17.33 -18.19
C SER A 10 -1.67 -18.39 -17.09
N ASN A 11 -1.60 -19.69 -17.42
CA ASN A 11 -1.63 -20.78 -16.46
C ASN A 11 -0.28 -20.92 -15.74
N THR A 12 0.82 -20.72 -16.46
CA THR A 12 2.17 -20.68 -15.90
C THR A 12 2.33 -19.46 -14.97
N ARG A 13 1.77 -18.29 -15.34
CA ARG A 13 1.68 -17.12 -14.43
C ARG A 13 0.87 -17.43 -13.16
N ARG A 14 -0.29 -18.09 -13.28
CA ARG A 14 -1.10 -18.47 -12.11
C ARG A 14 -0.39 -19.47 -11.20
N SER A 15 0.37 -20.41 -11.77
CA SER A 15 1.16 -21.39 -11.00
C SER A 15 2.30 -20.72 -10.24
N LEU A 16 3.06 -19.84 -10.89
CA LEU A 16 4.12 -19.05 -10.25
C LEU A 16 3.56 -18.10 -9.20
N VAL A 17 2.41 -17.47 -9.45
CA VAL A 17 1.69 -16.70 -8.43
C VAL A 17 1.30 -17.61 -7.27
N LYS A 18 0.81 -18.83 -7.48
CA LYS A 18 0.46 -19.75 -6.39
C LYS A 18 1.67 -20.21 -5.56
N GLU A 19 2.84 -20.34 -6.19
CA GLU A 19 4.11 -20.71 -5.54
C GLU A 19 4.73 -19.51 -4.78
N ILE A 20 4.65 -18.31 -5.35
CA ILE A 20 5.06 -17.02 -4.72
C ILE A 20 4.08 -16.57 -3.63
N VAL A 21 2.79 -16.91 -3.75
CA VAL A 21 1.71 -16.57 -2.78
C VAL A 21 1.53 -17.66 -1.72
N GLY A 22 2.09 -18.86 -1.96
CA GLY A 22 2.13 -19.97 -1.00
C GLY A 22 3.06 -19.68 0.17
N ASP A 23 4.13 -18.92 -0.07
CA ASP A 23 4.88 -18.22 0.95
C ASP A 23 4.26 -16.82 1.08
N VAL A 24 3.53 -16.57 2.16
CA VAL A 24 3.24 -15.18 2.58
C VAL A 24 4.57 -14.43 2.44
N VAL A 25 4.62 -13.34 1.67
CA VAL A 25 5.78 -12.43 1.74
C VAL A 25 5.72 -11.79 3.12
N THR A 26 6.07 -12.58 4.13
CA THR A 26 6.41 -12.09 5.45
C THR A 26 7.61 -11.21 5.19
N PRO A 27 7.58 -9.94 5.62
CA PRO A 27 8.77 -9.12 5.60
C PRO A 27 9.94 -9.92 6.18
N PRO A 28 11.19 -9.63 5.77
CA PRO A 28 12.36 -10.14 6.49
C PRO A 28 12.15 -9.97 7.99
N PRO A 29 12.56 -10.95 8.82
CA PRO A 29 12.34 -10.90 10.26
C PRO A 29 12.70 -9.53 10.83
N ASN A 30 11.84 -8.98 11.69
CA ASN A 30 11.99 -7.65 12.30
C ASN A 30 11.98 -6.48 11.31
N SER A 31 11.20 -6.57 10.23
CA SER A 31 10.97 -5.45 9.31
C SER A 31 9.49 -5.29 9.02
N ALA A 32 9.08 -4.05 8.72
CA ALA A 32 7.83 -3.78 8.04
C ALA A 32 8.05 -3.80 6.52
N ALA A 33 7.06 -4.25 5.76
CA ALA A 33 7.05 -4.22 4.30
C ALA A 33 5.97 -3.27 3.78
N VAL A 34 6.38 -2.23 3.07
CA VAL A 34 5.49 -1.42 2.25
C VAL A 34 5.39 -2.09 0.88
N ASN A 35 4.19 -2.54 0.51
CA ASN A 35 3.93 -3.22 -0.75
C ASN A 35 3.25 -2.25 -1.71
N VAL A 36 3.85 -2.03 -2.89
CA VAL A 36 3.38 -1.06 -3.87
C VAL A 36 3.08 -1.73 -5.19
N TRP A 37 1.83 -1.57 -5.65
CA TRP A 37 1.42 -1.77 -7.03
C TRP A 37 1.40 -0.39 -7.69
N SER A 38 2.35 -0.16 -8.59
CA SER A 38 2.62 1.17 -9.14
C SER A 38 1.45 1.68 -9.97
N TYR A 39 1.17 2.98 -9.86
CA TYR A 39 0.25 3.66 -10.75
C TYR A 39 0.85 3.74 -12.15
N ARG A 40 0.18 3.15 -13.14
CA ARG A 40 0.54 3.20 -14.57
C ARG A 40 -0.45 3.99 -15.42
N GLY A 41 -1.40 4.68 -14.78
CA GLY A 41 -2.44 5.44 -15.47
C GLY A 41 -3.83 4.86 -15.21
N LYS A 42 -4.85 5.73 -15.18
CA LYS A 42 -6.25 5.39 -14.91
C LYS A 42 -6.86 4.33 -15.85
N GLU A 43 -6.25 4.12 -17.02
CA GLU A 43 -6.70 3.18 -18.06
C GLU A 43 -5.92 1.86 -18.03
N GLU A 44 -4.83 1.79 -17.25
CA GLU A 44 -3.94 0.63 -17.17
C GLU A 44 -3.93 0.03 -15.75
N ALA A 45 -3.54 0.82 -14.75
CA ALA A 45 -3.54 0.42 -13.35
C ALA A 45 -3.61 1.67 -12.46
N TRP A 46 -4.69 1.77 -11.66
CA TRP A 46 -4.82 2.78 -10.60
C TRP A 46 -3.79 2.57 -9.48
N GLY A 47 -3.27 1.34 -9.37
CA GLY A 47 -2.30 0.95 -8.38
C GLY A 47 -2.88 0.89 -6.97
N HIS A 48 -2.06 0.40 -6.06
CA HIS A 48 -2.43 0.14 -4.67
C HIS A 48 -1.20 0.18 -3.77
N ALA A 49 -1.42 0.48 -2.50
CA ALA A 49 -0.39 0.43 -1.49
C ALA A 49 -0.94 -0.24 -0.23
N SER A 50 -0.11 -1.09 0.39
CA SER A 50 -0.41 -1.72 1.67
C SER A 50 0.84 -1.77 2.55
N LEU A 51 0.65 -2.06 3.83
CA LEU A 51 1.72 -2.20 4.82
C LEU A 51 1.56 -3.52 5.56
N THR A 52 2.65 -4.27 5.71
CA THR A 52 2.72 -5.49 6.52
C THR A 52 3.72 -5.26 7.64
N LEU A 53 3.31 -5.41 8.89
CA LEU A 53 4.18 -5.26 10.06
C LEU A 53 4.94 -6.56 10.35
N SER A 54 5.99 -6.47 11.17
CA SER A 54 6.82 -7.62 11.52
C SER A 54 6.07 -8.73 12.28
N ASP A 55 4.96 -8.38 12.95
CA ASP A 55 4.07 -9.34 13.64
C ASP A 55 3.02 -9.99 12.71
N GLY A 56 3.04 -9.66 11.41
CA GLY A 56 2.09 -10.15 10.41
C GLY A 56 0.79 -9.33 10.30
N THR A 57 0.63 -8.25 11.09
CA THR A 57 -0.49 -7.31 10.91
C THR A 57 -0.47 -6.73 9.50
N TYR A 58 -1.59 -6.85 8.79
CA TYR A 58 -1.75 -6.36 7.42
C TYR A 58 -2.69 -5.16 7.36
N ILE A 59 -2.21 -4.07 6.75
CA ILE A 59 -2.91 -2.79 6.64
C ILE A 59 -3.18 -2.54 5.16
N SER A 60 -4.46 -2.55 4.80
CA SER A 60 -4.94 -2.27 3.45
C SER A 60 -6.32 -1.64 3.53
N TRP A 61 -6.48 -0.49 2.88
CA TRP A 61 -7.74 0.26 2.86
C TRP A 61 -8.34 0.16 1.45
N TRP A 62 -8.78 -1.03 1.06
CA TRP A 62 -9.32 -1.27 -0.28
C TRP A 62 -10.82 -0.92 -0.33
N PRO A 63 -11.32 -0.24 -1.39
CA PRO A 63 -12.73 0.13 -1.49
C PRO A 63 -13.65 -1.05 -1.79
N GLN A 64 -14.81 -1.10 -1.15
CA GLN A 64 -15.88 -2.01 -1.53
C GLN A 64 -16.40 -1.71 -2.94
N GLY A 65 -16.87 -2.76 -3.62
CA GLY A 65 -17.58 -2.62 -4.90
C GLY A 65 -18.96 -2.00 -4.73
N MET A 66 -19.63 -2.27 -3.60
CA MET A 66 -20.96 -1.76 -3.26
C MET A 66 -20.86 -0.47 -2.42
N GLY A 67 -21.94 0.33 -2.39
CA GLY A 67 -22.02 1.54 -1.57
C GLY A 67 -21.13 2.69 -2.08
N ARG A 68 -20.78 2.68 -3.38
CA ARG A 68 -19.98 3.74 -4.00
C ARG A 68 -20.82 4.99 -4.25
N GLU A 69 -20.32 6.11 -3.78
CA GLU A 69 -20.89 7.44 -3.98
C GLU A 69 -19.91 8.25 -4.84
N SER A 70 -20.25 8.43 -6.11
CA SER A 70 -19.40 9.16 -7.07
C SER A 70 -19.78 10.62 -7.18
N ILE A 71 -18.82 11.48 -7.50
CA ILE A 71 -19.11 12.86 -7.87
C ILE A 71 -19.83 12.89 -9.22
N PRO A 72 -20.89 13.71 -9.39
CA PRO A 72 -21.53 13.90 -10.70
C PRO A 72 -20.50 14.24 -11.78
N PHE A 73 -20.60 13.58 -12.94
CA PHE A 73 -19.71 13.75 -14.10
C PHE A 73 -18.26 13.26 -13.95
N VAL A 74 -17.85 12.72 -12.78
CA VAL A 74 -16.52 12.13 -12.57
C VAL A 74 -16.63 10.81 -11.78
N SER A 75 -17.09 9.74 -12.43
CA SER A 75 -17.35 8.43 -11.78
C SER A 75 -16.11 7.77 -11.17
N GLN A 76 -14.92 8.23 -11.54
CA GLN A 76 -13.64 7.73 -11.02
C GLN A 76 -13.28 8.33 -9.66
N VAL A 77 -13.90 9.46 -9.30
CA VAL A 77 -13.75 10.08 -7.98
C VAL A 77 -14.97 9.70 -7.14
N TYR A 78 -14.76 8.88 -6.12
CA TYR A 78 -15.82 8.34 -5.30
C TYR A 78 -15.40 8.11 -3.85
N SER A 79 -16.41 7.91 -3.01
CA SER A 79 -16.31 7.42 -1.65
C SER A 79 -16.98 6.05 -1.53
N ALA A 80 -16.41 5.15 -0.74
CA ALA A 80 -16.99 3.82 -0.50
C ALA A 80 -16.64 3.33 0.90
N PRO A 81 -17.41 2.42 1.49
CA PRO A 81 -16.93 1.63 2.62
C PRO A 81 -15.64 0.90 2.23
N ALA A 82 -14.71 0.72 3.16
CA ALA A 82 -13.53 -0.11 2.94
C ALA A 82 -13.82 -1.57 3.28
N ILE A 83 -13.01 -2.49 2.74
CA ILE A 83 -13.04 -3.91 3.10
C ILE A 83 -12.05 -4.11 4.25
N VAL A 84 -12.53 -4.57 5.41
CA VAL A 84 -11.72 -4.86 6.61
C VAL A 84 -12.28 -6.12 7.30
N PRO A 85 -11.44 -7.08 7.73
CA PRO A 85 -10.01 -7.17 7.48
C PRO A 85 -9.71 -7.61 6.04
N ARG A 86 -8.49 -7.31 5.57
CA ARG A 86 -7.92 -7.87 4.33
C ARG A 86 -6.59 -8.54 4.62
N SER A 87 -6.16 -9.38 3.69
CA SER A 87 -4.84 -9.99 3.67
C SER A 87 -4.07 -9.59 2.41
N PHE A 88 -2.75 -9.76 2.44
CA PHE A 88 -1.88 -9.62 1.26
C PHE A 88 -2.41 -10.42 0.06
N ASN A 89 -2.90 -11.64 0.31
CA ASN A 89 -3.43 -12.51 -0.73
C ASN A 89 -4.78 -12.02 -1.28
N ASP A 90 -5.56 -11.25 -0.52
CA ASP A 90 -6.74 -10.57 -1.06
C ASP A 90 -6.34 -9.47 -2.04
N ASP A 91 -5.27 -8.72 -1.75
CA ASP A 91 -4.80 -7.62 -2.59
C ASP A 91 -4.11 -8.11 -3.86
N VAL A 92 -3.26 -9.15 -3.76
CA VAL A 92 -2.70 -9.83 -4.95
C VAL A 92 -3.81 -10.36 -5.86
N ARG A 93 -4.89 -10.92 -5.28
CA ARG A 93 -6.05 -11.35 -6.08
C ARG A 93 -6.83 -10.19 -6.66
N GLY A 94 -6.96 -9.09 -5.92
CA GLY A 94 -7.65 -7.88 -6.37
C GLY A 94 -6.94 -7.18 -7.53
N GLU A 95 -5.62 -7.10 -7.46
CA GLU A 95 -4.75 -6.54 -8.51
C GLU A 95 -4.49 -7.53 -9.65
N GLY A 96 -4.63 -8.83 -9.39
CA GLY A 96 -4.31 -9.90 -10.34
C GLY A 96 -2.81 -10.13 -10.55
N VAL A 97 -1.96 -9.37 -9.85
CA VAL A 97 -0.50 -9.43 -9.87
C VAL A 97 0.06 -9.19 -8.46
N VAL A 98 1.31 -9.60 -8.23
CA VAL A 98 2.06 -9.22 -7.02
C VAL A 98 2.51 -7.75 -7.09
N PRO A 99 2.89 -7.13 -5.95
CA PRO A 99 3.44 -5.77 -5.96
C PRO A 99 4.61 -5.61 -6.94
N ASP A 100 4.69 -4.46 -7.59
CA ASP A 100 5.82 -4.09 -8.43
C ASP A 100 7.07 -3.79 -7.56
N VAL A 101 6.86 -3.25 -6.35
CA VAL A 101 7.94 -2.87 -5.42
C VAL A 101 7.61 -3.28 -3.99
N PHE A 102 8.64 -3.76 -3.29
CA PHE A 102 8.65 -3.93 -1.84
C PHE A 102 9.69 -3.00 -1.23
N VAL A 103 9.30 -2.18 -0.26
CA VAL A 103 10.23 -1.38 0.55
C VAL A 103 10.20 -1.90 1.97
N TYR A 104 11.34 -2.45 2.42
CA TYR A 104 11.50 -2.94 3.78
C TYR A 104 12.10 -1.87 4.67
N ILE A 105 11.46 -1.65 5.83
CA ILE A 105 11.91 -0.71 6.87
C ILE A 105 12.14 -1.53 8.14
N PRO A 106 13.34 -1.54 8.74
CA PRO A 106 13.58 -2.27 9.97
C PRO A 106 12.66 -1.80 11.10
N ALA A 107 12.01 -2.75 11.77
CA ALA A 107 11.04 -2.50 12.83
C ALA A 107 11.66 -1.81 14.06
N THR A 108 12.99 -1.83 14.20
CA THR A 108 13.71 -1.11 15.25
C THR A 108 13.64 0.42 15.09
N HIS A 109 13.31 0.92 13.90
CA HIS A 109 13.19 2.35 13.61
C HIS A 109 11.76 2.84 13.48
N LEU A 110 10.79 1.93 13.35
CA LEU A 110 9.38 2.25 13.17
C LEU A 110 8.59 1.73 14.37
N ASN A 111 7.84 2.59 15.04
CA ASN A 111 7.05 2.17 16.19
C ASN A 111 5.79 1.40 15.75
N GLU A 112 5.94 0.11 15.43
CA GLU A 112 4.86 -0.76 14.94
C GLU A 112 3.68 -0.87 15.92
N ALA A 113 3.90 -0.71 17.23
CA ALA A 113 2.83 -0.69 18.21
C ALA A 113 1.91 0.54 18.03
N ASN A 114 2.49 1.71 17.77
CA ASN A 114 1.72 2.90 17.45
C ASN A 114 0.99 2.77 16.11
N ILE A 115 1.62 2.15 15.12
CA ILE A 115 0.98 1.87 13.82
C ILE A 115 -0.26 1.00 14.03
N LYS A 116 -0.12 -0.09 14.78
CA LYS A 116 -1.22 -1.01 15.07
C LYS A 116 -2.34 -0.31 15.83
N SER A 117 -2.01 0.45 16.87
CA SER A 117 -3.00 1.22 17.62
C SER A 117 -3.73 2.24 16.75
N TRP A 118 -3.03 2.92 15.86
CA TRP A 118 -3.63 3.83 14.89
C TRP A 118 -4.57 3.08 13.95
N TRP A 119 -4.12 1.96 13.40
CA TRP A 119 -4.89 1.16 12.45
C TRP A 119 -6.17 0.60 13.08
N ASP A 120 -6.07 0.05 14.29
CA ASP A 120 -7.21 -0.51 15.03
C ASP A 120 -8.28 0.57 15.27
N GLY A 121 -7.86 1.80 15.66
CA GLY A 121 -8.78 2.92 15.85
C GLY A 121 -9.36 3.45 14.53
N PHE A 122 -8.53 3.62 13.51
CA PHE A 122 -8.94 4.14 12.21
C PHE A 122 -9.90 3.20 11.48
N SER A 123 -9.58 1.90 11.46
CA SER A 123 -10.34 0.89 10.71
C SER A 123 -11.63 0.47 11.40
N ALA A 124 -11.71 0.60 12.73
CA ALA A 124 -12.93 0.34 13.49
C ALA A 124 -13.93 1.51 13.48
N ASN A 125 -13.51 2.70 13.03
CA ASN A 125 -14.39 3.87 12.98
C ASN A 125 -15.44 3.71 11.86
N PRO A 126 -16.75 3.67 12.17
CA PRO A 126 -17.80 3.52 11.17
C PRO A 126 -17.92 4.71 10.19
N ASP A 127 -17.39 5.88 10.56
CA ASP A 127 -17.37 7.07 9.71
C ASP A 127 -16.16 7.09 8.76
N SER A 128 -15.15 6.25 9.03
CA SER A 128 -14.00 6.10 8.13
C SER A 128 -14.44 5.45 6.83
N ARG A 129 -14.20 6.13 5.72
CA ARG A 129 -14.50 5.63 4.37
C ARG A 129 -13.26 5.67 3.50
N TRP A 130 -13.24 4.81 2.50
CA TRP A 130 -12.29 4.95 1.41
C TRP A 130 -12.71 6.12 0.52
N GLN A 131 -11.77 6.97 0.12
CA GLN A 131 -12.04 8.15 -0.70
C GLN A 131 -10.91 8.39 -1.71
N THR A 132 -11.23 8.50 -3.01
CA THR A 132 -10.23 8.59 -4.10
C THR A 132 -9.16 9.68 -3.85
N LEU A 133 -9.59 10.87 -3.43
CA LEU A 133 -8.73 12.06 -3.31
C LEU A 133 -8.28 12.37 -1.88
N GLN A 134 -8.73 11.60 -0.88
CA GLN A 134 -8.41 11.83 0.53
C GLN A 134 -7.87 10.55 1.13
N GLN A 135 -8.70 9.80 1.87
CA GLN A 135 -8.31 8.56 2.53
C GLN A 135 -8.37 7.35 1.57
N ASN A 136 -7.40 7.28 0.65
CA ASN A 136 -7.20 6.13 -0.22
C ASN A 136 -6.12 5.17 0.36
N CYS A 137 -5.80 4.10 -0.36
CA CYS A 137 -4.82 3.11 0.08
C CYS A 137 -3.44 3.73 0.39
N SER A 138 -3.00 4.65 -0.47
CA SER A 138 -1.73 5.35 -0.32
C SER A 138 -1.73 6.25 0.91
N THR A 139 -2.74 7.10 1.06
CA THR A 139 -2.86 7.99 2.24
C THR A 139 -2.90 7.18 3.53
N THR A 140 -3.61 6.05 3.56
CA THR A 140 -3.62 5.13 4.70
C THR A 140 -2.24 4.59 5.02
N VAL A 141 -1.45 4.15 4.03
CA VAL A 141 -0.07 3.70 4.29
C VAL A 141 0.80 4.85 4.80
N LYS A 142 0.66 6.06 4.24
CA LYS A 142 1.37 7.24 4.73
C LYS A 142 1.00 7.54 6.19
N ASP A 143 -0.29 7.54 6.54
CA ASP A 143 -0.75 7.79 7.91
C ASP A 143 -0.24 6.73 8.89
N ALA A 144 -0.24 5.46 8.47
CA ALA A 144 0.33 4.35 9.23
C ALA A 144 1.82 4.59 9.53
N LEU A 145 2.62 4.89 8.50
CA LEU A 145 4.05 5.16 8.66
C LEU A 145 4.30 6.39 9.55
N VAL A 146 3.48 7.43 9.40
CA VAL A 146 3.53 8.64 10.23
C VAL A 146 3.22 8.33 11.70
N ALA A 147 2.20 7.53 11.99
CA ALA A 147 1.90 7.06 13.34
C ALA A 147 3.08 6.27 13.94
N GLY A 148 3.84 5.58 13.09
CA GLY A 148 5.07 4.87 13.45
C GLY A 148 6.31 5.76 13.63
N GLY A 149 6.21 7.08 13.42
CA GLY A 149 7.33 8.03 13.60
C GLY A 149 8.06 8.43 12.32
N ALA A 150 7.48 8.21 11.13
CA ALA A 150 8.15 8.56 9.86
C ALA A 150 8.61 10.03 9.77
N TRP A 151 7.85 10.97 10.34
CA TRP A 151 8.26 12.38 10.34
C TRP A 151 9.50 12.66 11.19
N ASP A 152 9.64 11.96 12.32
CA ASP A 152 10.81 12.10 13.18
C ASP A 152 12.06 11.54 12.49
N ILE A 153 11.90 10.43 11.76
CA ILE A 153 12.98 9.82 10.96
C ILE A 153 13.44 10.76 9.85
N LEU A 154 12.50 11.35 9.11
CA LEU A 154 12.81 12.24 7.99
C LEU A 154 13.32 13.62 8.45
N GLY A 155 12.99 14.03 9.68
CA GLY A 155 13.47 15.25 10.32
C GLY A 155 12.79 16.54 9.83
N GLY A 156 13.26 17.68 10.34
CA GLY A 156 12.58 18.98 10.27
C GLY A 156 12.36 19.61 8.88
N ARG A 157 12.79 18.97 7.79
CA ARG A 157 12.48 19.39 6.40
C ARG A 157 11.62 18.38 5.64
N ALA A 158 11.07 17.38 6.32
CA ALA A 158 10.18 16.42 5.68
C ALA A 158 8.97 17.12 5.06
N PHE A 159 8.40 18.11 5.76
CA PHE A 159 7.24 18.84 5.26
C PHE A 159 7.52 19.59 3.96
N ASP A 160 8.74 20.11 3.74
CA ASP A 160 9.12 20.79 2.50
C ASP A 160 9.12 19.84 1.28
N ASN A 161 9.35 18.54 1.50
CA ASN A 161 9.45 17.55 0.44
C ASN A 161 8.12 16.83 0.16
N TRP A 162 7.20 16.81 1.12
CA TRP A 162 5.99 15.98 1.08
C TRP A 162 4.69 16.76 1.32
N GLY A 163 4.77 18.03 1.74
CA GLY A 163 3.62 18.86 2.11
C GLY A 163 2.73 19.27 0.95
N ASP A 164 3.27 19.32 -0.26
CA ASP A 164 2.53 19.71 -1.47
C ASP A 164 1.75 18.53 -2.12
N ILE A 165 1.83 17.33 -1.55
CA ILE A 165 1.11 16.15 -2.05
C ILE A 165 -0.33 16.20 -1.55
N PHE A 166 -1.21 16.73 -2.39
CA PHE A 166 -2.66 16.80 -2.11
C PHE A 166 -3.36 15.44 -2.19
N VAL A 167 -2.93 14.56 -3.11
CA VAL A 167 -3.49 13.22 -3.29
C VAL A 167 -2.33 12.25 -3.38
N TRP A 168 -2.22 11.36 -2.39
CA TRP A 168 -1.15 10.37 -2.37
C TRP A 168 -1.44 9.26 -3.37
N SER A 169 -0.47 8.99 -4.24
CA SER A 169 -0.48 7.86 -5.16
C SER A 169 0.44 6.73 -4.66
N PRO A 170 0.31 5.50 -5.20
CA PRO A 170 1.22 4.41 -4.87
C PRO A 170 2.69 4.76 -5.12
N ASN A 171 2.98 5.51 -6.19
CA ASN A 171 4.34 5.92 -6.53
C ASN A 171 4.90 6.93 -5.52
N ASP A 172 4.04 7.78 -4.92
CA ASP A 172 4.46 8.68 -3.84
C ASP A 172 4.81 7.89 -2.58
N ILE A 173 4.07 6.81 -2.29
CA ILE A 173 4.35 5.91 -1.17
C ILE A 173 5.65 5.15 -1.35
N GLU A 174 5.93 4.68 -2.56
CA GLU A 174 7.23 4.07 -2.88
C GLU A 174 8.38 5.04 -2.55
N ARG A 175 8.29 6.29 -3.02
CA ARG A 175 9.30 7.32 -2.77
C ARG A 175 9.39 7.66 -1.28
N PHE A 176 8.25 7.75 -0.59
CA PHE A 176 8.18 8.10 0.83
C PHE A 176 8.81 7.02 1.70
N ALA A 177 8.41 5.76 1.51
CA ALA A 177 8.99 4.61 2.20
C ALA A 177 10.48 4.47 1.91
N THR A 178 10.90 4.71 0.66
CA THR A 178 12.32 4.70 0.28
C THR A 178 13.10 5.79 1.01
N ALA A 179 12.57 7.02 1.08
CA ALA A 179 13.21 8.10 1.80
C ALA A 179 13.36 7.82 3.30
N ILE A 180 12.37 7.16 3.93
CA ILE A 180 12.45 6.71 5.33
C ILE A 180 13.58 5.69 5.48
N ARG A 181 13.59 4.64 4.64
CA ARG A 181 14.61 3.59 4.65
C ARG A 181 16.01 4.16 4.47
N ASP A 182 16.19 5.07 3.51
CA ASP A 182 17.51 5.62 3.18
C ASP A 182 18.03 6.59 4.27
N LYS A 183 17.16 7.08 5.16
CA LYS A 183 17.58 7.90 6.32
C LYS A 183 18.09 7.09 7.51
N ILE A 184 17.76 5.80 7.57
CA ILE A 184 18.12 4.91 8.68
C ILE A 184 19.17 3.86 8.28
N ALA A 185 19.56 3.84 7.00
CA ALA A 185 20.67 3.05 6.47
C ALA A 185 22.02 3.74 6.73
#